data_AF-D0LGI1-F1
#
_entry.id   AF-D0LGI1-F1
#
_cell.length_a   1.000
_cell.length_b   1.000
_cell.length_c   1.000
_cell.angle_alpha   90.00
_cell.angle_beta   90.00
_cell.angle_gamma   90.00
#
_symmetry.space_group_name_H-M   'P 1'
#
loop_
_entity.id
_entity.type
_entity.pdbx_description
1 polymer ?
#
loop_
_entity_poly.entity_id
_entity_poly.type
_entity_poly.pdbx_seq_one_letter_code
_entity_poly.pdbx_strand_id
1 'polypeptide(L)'
;MKPRHVALTVLAIATLLALAVLFVKARAEPSIELPEDALAQARSAFQRAQSRSESMRTPRATPTRATPPPPPSAPADTDDEEGDPDAPQPLRPSVSQVRKRSTGRTAASDDPVREEREEIRSAYDTGDFATALALAEPLLQSHPDQAYIRRVAVVSACALGDTPTVERHNAELSRPDKRIVRRRCERLGFSF
;
A
#
# COMPACT_ATOMS: atom_id res chain seq x y z
N MET A 1 -46.62 -42.07 2.94
CA MET A 1 -45.30 -41.42 3.18
C MET A 1 -44.57 -42.16 4.28
N LYS A 2 -43.27 -42.41 4.15
CA LYS A 2 -42.48 -43.08 5.21
C LYS A 2 -42.25 -42.11 6.38
N PRO A 3 -42.34 -42.54 7.65
CA PRO A 3 -42.20 -41.66 8.83
C PRO A 3 -40.89 -40.87 8.84
N ARG A 4 -39.83 -41.41 8.22
CA ARG A 4 -38.53 -40.74 8.06
C ARG A 4 -38.60 -39.47 7.20
N HIS A 5 -39.44 -39.43 6.18
CA HIS A 5 -39.59 -38.23 5.35
C HIS A 5 -40.32 -37.11 6.11
N VAL A 6 -41.31 -37.47 6.93
CA VAL A 6 -42.04 -36.51 7.77
C VAL A 6 -41.12 -35.84 8.78
N ALA A 7 -40.26 -36.62 9.46
CA ALA A 7 -39.30 -36.08 10.41
C ALA A 7 -38.29 -35.11 9.76
N LEU A 8 -37.76 -35.45 8.58
CA LEU A 8 -36.83 -34.58 7.85
C LEU A 8 -37.49 -33.28 7.38
N THR A 9 -38.74 -33.33 6.91
CA THR A 9 -39.46 -32.12 6.51
C THR A 9 -39.73 -31.19 7.70
N VAL A 10 -40.08 -31.72 8.87
CA VAL A 10 -40.30 -30.90 10.07
C VAL A 10 -39.01 -30.23 10.52
N LEU A 11 -37.88 -30.95 10.50
CA LEU A 11 -36.57 -30.40 10.85
C LEU A 11 -36.16 -29.27 9.89
N ALA A 12 -36.35 -29.45 8.57
CA ALA A 12 -36.02 -28.45 7.56
C ALA A 12 -36.87 -27.18 7.70
N ILE A 13 -38.18 -27.33 7.99
CA ILE A 13 -39.08 -26.19 8.23
C ILE A 13 -38.67 -25.44 9.50
N ALA A 14 -38.34 -26.16 10.58
CA ALA A 14 -37.90 -25.54 11.83
C ALA A 14 -36.59 -24.74 11.65
N THR A 15 -35.63 -25.25 10.88
CA THR A 15 -34.38 -24.54 10.58
C THR A 15 -34.61 -23.31 9.72
N LEU A 16 -35.46 -23.40 8.69
CA LEU A 16 -35.84 -22.25 7.88
C LEU A 16 -36.53 -21.15 8.70
N LEU A 17 -37.44 -21.52 9.61
CA LEU A 17 -38.08 -20.56 10.51
C LEU A 17 -37.08 -19.89 11.46
N ALA A 18 -36.14 -20.65 12.03
CA ALA A 18 -35.09 -20.09 12.89
C ALA A 18 -34.20 -19.09 12.13
N LEU A 19 -33.81 -19.41 10.89
CA LEU A 19 -33.05 -18.51 10.02
C LEU A 19 -33.83 -17.25 9.66
N ALA A 20 -35.13 -17.38 9.35
CA ALA A 20 -35.98 -16.24 9.06
C ALA A 20 -36.11 -15.29 10.27
N VAL A 21 -36.27 -15.84 11.48
CA VAL A 21 -36.31 -15.04 12.72
C VAL A 21 -34.98 -14.33 12.96
N LEU A 22 -33.84 -15.01 12.76
CA LEU A 22 -32.51 -14.37 12.86
C LEU A 22 -32.36 -13.25 11.83
N PHE A 23 -32.82 -13.45 10.60
CA PHE A 23 -32.74 -12.46 9.54
C PHE A 23 -33.59 -11.21 9.84
N VAL A 24 -34.82 -11.40 10.34
CA VAL A 24 -35.68 -10.29 10.78
C VAL A 24 -35.05 -9.55 11.94
N LYS A 25 -34.47 -10.28 12.91
CA LYS A 25 -33.82 -9.67 14.08
C LYS A 25 -32.54 -8.92 13.72
N ALA A 26 -31.77 -9.41 12.75
CA ALA A 26 -30.58 -8.72 12.22
C ALA A 26 -30.95 -7.48 11.39
N ARG A 27 -32.07 -7.50 10.66
CA ARG A 27 -32.58 -6.30 9.96
C ARG A 27 -33.24 -5.27 10.88
N ALA A 28 -33.62 -5.67 12.08
CA ALA A 28 -34.11 -4.77 13.13
C ALA A 28 -32.96 -4.13 13.91
N GLU A 29 -31.77 -3.98 13.31
CA GLU A 29 -30.79 -3.04 13.83
C GLU A 29 -31.44 -1.65 13.93
N PRO A 30 -31.29 -0.96 15.08
CA PRO A 30 -31.83 0.37 15.24
C PRO A 30 -31.22 1.22 14.13
N SER A 31 -32.06 1.99 13.43
CA SER A 31 -31.58 3.08 12.61
C SER A 31 -30.58 3.86 13.45
N ILE A 32 -29.30 3.74 13.13
CA ILE A 32 -28.24 4.51 13.77
C ILE A 32 -28.57 5.94 13.37
N GLU A 33 -29.25 6.65 14.28
CA GLU A 33 -29.47 8.08 14.17
C GLU A 33 -28.08 8.70 14.25
N LEU A 34 -27.43 8.85 13.09
CA LEU A 34 -26.20 9.61 13.00
C LEU A 34 -26.56 11.03 13.44
N PRO A 35 -25.98 11.53 14.54
CA PRO A 35 -26.22 12.90 14.97
C PRO A 35 -25.88 13.81 13.80
N GLU A 36 -26.75 14.76 13.45
CA GLU A 36 -26.49 15.70 12.35
C GLU A 36 -25.13 16.41 12.54
N ASP A 37 -24.74 16.61 13.80
CA ASP A 37 -23.46 17.15 14.22
C ASP A 37 -22.26 16.30 13.76
N ALA A 38 -22.37 14.97 13.79
CA ALA A 38 -21.32 14.07 13.35
C ALA A 38 -21.10 14.17 11.84
N LEU A 39 -22.18 14.36 11.09
CA LEU A 39 -22.15 14.51 9.63
C LEU A 39 -21.58 15.87 9.23
N ALA A 40 -21.94 16.94 9.94
CA ALA A 40 -21.34 18.27 9.79
C ALA A 40 -19.83 18.25 10.13
N GLN A 41 -19.45 17.59 11.22
CA GLN A 41 -18.06 17.47 11.65
C GLN A 41 -17.22 16.70 10.63
N ALA A 42 -17.73 15.58 10.11
CA ALA A 42 -17.08 14.80 9.06
C ALA A 42 -16.87 15.61 7.77
N ARG A 43 -17.88 16.37 7.31
CA ARG A 43 -17.74 17.27 6.15
C ARG A 43 -16.67 18.34 6.37
N SER A 44 -16.63 18.95 7.56
CA SER A 44 -15.62 19.97 7.89
C SER A 44 -14.20 19.40 7.94
N ALA A 45 -14.05 18.15 8.39
CA ALA A 45 -12.76 17.47 8.43
C ALA A 45 -12.27 17.14 7.00
N PHE A 46 -13.18 16.69 6.14
CA PHE A 46 -12.88 16.40 4.74
C PHE A 46 -12.47 17.64 3.95
N GLN A 47 -13.17 18.78 4.13
CA GLN A 47 -12.79 20.05 3.49
C GLN A 47 -11.40 20.54 3.94
N ARG A 48 -11.06 20.37 5.22
CA ARG A 48 -9.71 20.68 5.74
C ARG A 48 -8.62 19.76 5.16
N ALA A 49 -8.94 18.50 4.90
CA ALA A 49 -8.01 17.58 4.23
C ALA A 49 -7.80 17.93 2.75
N GLN A 50 -8.86 18.30 2.03
CA GLN A 50 -8.76 18.72 0.62
C GLN A 50 -7.94 20.00 0.44
N SER A 51 -8.22 21.03 1.23
CA SER A 51 -7.47 22.31 1.17
C SER A 51 -5.97 22.14 1.43
N ARG A 52 -5.58 21.24 2.36
CA ARG A 52 -4.16 20.89 2.56
C ARG A 52 -3.53 20.21 1.34
N SER A 53 -4.29 19.32 0.69
CA SER A 53 -3.81 18.59 -0.49
C SER A 53 -3.62 19.51 -1.69
N GLU A 54 -4.51 20.51 -1.84
CA GLU A 54 -4.45 21.51 -2.91
C GLU A 54 -3.27 22.48 -2.72
N SER A 55 -2.97 22.86 -1.47
CA SER A 55 -1.80 23.67 -1.13
C SER A 55 -0.46 22.95 -1.38
N MET A 56 -0.44 21.60 -1.36
CA MET A 56 0.74 20.82 -1.72
C MET A 56 0.89 20.60 -3.23
N ARG A 57 -0.20 20.75 -4.00
CA ARG A 57 -0.20 20.53 -5.46
C ARG A 57 0.26 21.74 -6.25
N THR A 58 0.25 22.93 -5.68
CA THR A 58 0.90 24.08 -6.32
C THR A 58 2.40 23.82 -6.28
N PRO A 59 3.07 23.59 -7.42
CA PRO A 59 4.51 23.46 -7.45
C PRO A 59 5.06 24.77 -6.91
N ARG A 60 5.63 24.73 -5.71
CA ARG A 60 6.34 25.85 -5.12
C ARG A 60 7.33 26.32 -6.17
N ALA A 61 7.04 27.46 -6.80
CA ALA A 61 7.91 28.08 -7.78
C ALA A 61 9.29 28.06 -7.15
N THR A 62 10.19 27.28 -7.75
CA THR A 62 11.52 27.08 -7.22
C THR A 62 12.10 28.48 -7.15
N PRO A 63 12.48 29.01 -5.96
CA PRO A 63 13.15 30.29 -5.93
C PRO A 63 14.37 30.11 -6.83
N THR A 64 14.39 30.81 -7.95
CA THR A 64 15.50 30.82 -8.89
C THR A 64 16.74 31.09 -8.05
N ARG A 65 17.55 30.06 -7.84
CA ARG A 65 18.77 30.16 -7.06
C ARG A 65 19.61 31.18 -7.79
N ALA A 66 19.64 32.40 -7.26
CA ALA A 66 20.51 33.46 -7.75
C ALA A 66 21.92 32.89 -7.71
N THR A 67 22.47 32.61 -8.88
CA THR A 67 23.85 32.17 -9.03
C THR A 67 24.70 33.29 -8.41
N PRO A 68 25.46 33.03 -7.35
CA PRO A 68 26.33 34.04 -6.80
C PRO A 68 27.31 34.50 -7.90
N PRO A 69 27.60 35.80 -8.01
CA PRO A 69 28.57 36.29 -8.97
C PRO A 69 29.93 35.61 -8.72
N PRO A 70 30.71 35.34 -9.79
CA PRO A 70 32.02 34.72 -9.64
C PRO A 70 32.91 35.59 -8.74
N PRO A 71 33.71 34.99 -7.83
CA PRO A 71 34.64 35.75 -7.02
C PRO A 71 35.69 36.44 -7.92
N PRO A 72 36.12 37.67 -7.58
CA PRO A 72 37.19 38.34 -8.31
C PRO A 72 38.46 37.51 -8.22
N SER A 73 39.12 37.32 -9.37
CA SER A 73 40.40 36.64 -9.50
C SER A 73 41.43 37.31 -8.58
N ALA A 74 41.81 36.62 -7.51
CA ALA A 74 42.96 36.99 -6.72
C ALA A 74 44.25 36.65 -7.50
N PRO A 75 45.30 37.49 -7.43
CA PRO A 75 46.58 37.19 -8.05
C PRO A 75 47.21 35.97 -7.38
N ALA A 76 47.83 35.15 -8.22
CA ALA A 76 48.61 33.99 -7.82
C ALA A 76 49.84 34.46 -7.04
N ASP A 77 49.89 34.11 -5.75
CA ASP A 77 51.15 33.99 -5.03
C ASP A 77 51.50 32.51 -4.95
N THR A 78 52.53 32.18 -5.71
CA THR A 78 53.42 31.04 -5.59
C THR A 78 53.95 30.92 -4.18
N ASP A 79 53.73 29.79 -3.54
CA ASP A 79 54.69 29.23 -2.60
C ASP A 79 54.75 27.72 -2.80
N ASP A 80 55.98 27.27 -3.04
CA ASP A 80 56.42 25.90 -3.23
C ASP A 80 56.09 25.02 -2.01
N GLU A 81 55.35 23.93 -2.23
CA GLU A 81 55.43 22.77 -1.33
C GLU A 81 55.59 21.50 -2.16
N GLU A 82 56.86 21.10 -2.21
CA GLU A 82 57.40 19.86 -2.77
C GLU A 82 56.83 18.68 -1.98
N GLY A 83 55.87 17.97 -2.58
CA GLY A 83 55.15 16.87 -1.93
C GLY A 83 54.61 15.83 -2.93
N ASP A 84 55.50 14.92 -3.31
CA ASP A 84 55.22 13.51 -3.68
C ASP A 84 54.19 13.22 -4.80
N PRO A 85 54.64 12.99 -6.05
CA PRO A 85 53.77 12.67 -7.18
C PRO A 85 53.72 11.15 -7.46
N ASP A 86 53.14 10.32 -6.59
CA ASP A 86 52.81 8.94 -7.03
C ASP A 86 51.73 8.19 -6.21
N ALA A 87 50.61 8.86 -5.92
CA ALA A 87 49.39 8.18 -5.48
C ALA A 87 48.36 8.12 -6.62
N PRO A 88 48.03 6.93 -7.17
CA PRO A 88 47.00 6.80 -8.19
C PRO A 88 45.64 7.20 -7.60
N GLN A 89 45.13 8.36 -8.02
CA GLN A 89 43.78 8.78 -7.67
C GLN A 89 42.78 7.76 -8.22
N PRO A 90 41.91 7.17 -7.38
CA PRO A 90 40.84 6.31 -7.88
C PRO A 90 39.88 7.17 -8.70
N LEU A 91 39.86 6.93 -10.01
CA LEU A 91 38.91 7.45 -10.97
C LEU A 91 37.50 7.44 -10.37
N ARG A 92 37.02 8.61 -9.95
CA ARG A 92 35.63 8.79 -9.52
C ARG A 92 34.74 8.61 -10.75
N PRO A 93 33.88 7.57 -10.82
CA PRO A 93 33.01 7.39 -11.96
C PRO A 93 32.01 8.55 -12.01
N SER A 94 32.09 9.31 -13.10
CA SER A 94 31.17 10.38 -13.46
C SER A 94 29.72 9.89 -13.39
N VAL A 95 28.96 10.42 -12.42
CA VAL A 95 27.56 10.04 -12.12
C VAL A 95 26.58 10.72 -13.08
N SER A 96 26.97 10.89 -14.34
CA SER A 96 26.14 11.46 -15.41
C SER A 96 25.73 10.42 -16.46
N GLN A 97 25.73 9.14 -16.10
CA GLN A 97 24.91 8.17 -16.83
C GLN A 97 23.45 8.37 -16.43
N VAL A 98 22.85 9.36 -17.09
CA VAL A 98 21.45 9.37 -17.46
C VAL A 98 21.07 7.93 -17.74
N ARG A 99 20.32 7.34 -16.80
CA ARG A 99 19.63 6.07 -16.95
C ARG A 99 18.81 6.18 -18.23
N LYS A 100 19.40 5.77 -19.35
CA LYS A 100 18.65 5.20 -20.47
C LYS A 100 17.94 4.01 -19.86
N ARG A 101 16.75 4.30 -19.34
CA ARG A 101 15.71 3.33 -18.98
C ARG A 101 15.77 2.29 -20.09
N SER A 102 16.19 1.09 -19.71
CA SER A 102 16.03 -0.10 -20.51
C SER A 102 14.54 -0.24 -20.83
N THR A 103 14.13 0.35 -21.95
CA THR A 103 12.89 0.10 -22.66
C THR A 103 12.99 -1.19 -23.49
N GLY A 104 13.89 -2.10 -23.13
CA GLY A 104 13.61 -3.52 -23.33
C GLY A 104 12.75 -3.93 -22.13
N ARG A 105 11.43 -4.14 -22.22
CA ARG A 105 10.67 -4.79 -23.29
C ARG A 105 11.40 -6.00 -23.87
N THR A 106 12.30 -6.60 -23.09
CA THR A 106 12.63 -8.00 -23.22
C THR A 106 11.36 -8.75 -22.92
N ALA A 107 10.86 -9.46 -23.94
CA ALA A 107 9.88 -10.54 -23.93
C ALA A 107 8.84 -10.49 -22.81
N ALA A 108 7.56 -10.39 -23.18
CA ALA A 108 6.48 -10.82 -22.31
C ALA A 108 6.87 -12.19 -21.74
N SER A 109 7.40 -12.20 -20.51
CA SER A 109 7.51 -13.44 -19.78
C SER A 109 6.05 -13.84 -19.58
N ASP A 110 5.71 -15.04 -20.01
CA ASP A 110 4.47 -15.73 -19.65
C ASP A 110 4.49 -15.97 -18.14
N ASP A 111 4.45 -14.89 -17.38
CA ASP A 111 4.21 -14.93 -15.95
C ASP A 111 2.69 -15.08 -15.82
N PRO A 112 2.22 -16.29 -15.49
CA PRO A 112 0.80 -16.62 -15.55
C PRO A 112 -0.03 -15.77 -14.59
N VAL A 113 0.59 -15.10 -13.63
CA VAL A 113 -0.08 -14.26 -12.63
C VAL A 113 0.05 -12.75 -12.91
N ARG A 114 0.50 -12.37 -14.11
CA ARG A 114 0.78 -10.96 -14.40
C ARG A 114 -0.49 -10.11 -14.34
N GLU A 115 -1.57 -10.59 -14.93
CA GLU A 115 -2.84 -9.86 -15.03
C GLU A 115 -3.47 -9.67 -13.65
N GLU A 116 -3.55 -10.74 -12.87
CA GLU A 116 -4.09 -10.73 -11.51
C GLU A 116 -3.25 -9.83 -10.60
N ARG A 117 -1.92 -9.87 -10.74
CA ARG A 117 -1.03 -8.98 -9.98
C ARG A 117 -1.21 -7.51 -10.35
N GLU A 118 -1.47 -7.20 -11.62
CA GLU A 118 -1.76 -5.83 -12.05
C GLU A 118 -3.11 -5.35 -11.51
N GLU A 119 -4.11 -6.23 -11.47
CA GLU A 119 -5.43 -5.93 -10.87
C GLU A 119 -5.33 -5.67 -9.36
N ILE A 120 -4.67 -6.56 -8.62
CA ILE A 120 -4.39 -6.41 -7.17
C ILE A 120 -3.65 -5.10 -6.91
N ARG A 121 -2.65 -4.79 -7.74
CA ARG A 121 -1.91 -3.54 -7.64
C ARG A 121 -2.80 -2.34 -7.89
N SER A 122 -3.66 -2.37 -8.89
CA SER A 122 -4.58 -1.29 -9.21
C SER A 122 -5.54 -1.01 -8.05
N ALA A 123 -6.13 -2.06 -7.47
CA ALA A 123 -6.98 -1.94 -6.27
C ALA A 123 -6.21 -1.35 -5.08
N TYR A 124 -4.97 -1.80 -4.85
CA TYR A 124 -4.13 -1.27 -3.78
C TYR A 124 -3.74 0.20 -4.00
N ASP A 125 -3.34 0.57 -5.22
CA ASP A 125 -2.89 1.93 -5.57
C ASP A 125 -4.06 2.94 -5.53
N THR A 126 -5.31 2.49 -5.73
CA THR A 126 -6.54 3.29 -5.55
C THR A 126 -7.01 3.38 -4.10
N GLY A 127 -6.41 2.62 -3.19
CA GLY A 127 -6.79 2.57 -1.77
C GLY A 127 -7.99 1.67 -1.47
N ASP A 128 -8.47 0.89 -2.44
CA ASP A 128 -9.49 -0.14 -2.21
C ASP A 128 -8.84 -1.39 -1.60
N PHE A 129 -8.54 -1.29 -0.31
CA PHE A 129 -7.87 -2.36 0.44
C PHE A 129 -8.73 -3.62 0.57
N ALA A 130 -10.06 -3.50 0.59
CA ALA A 130 -10.96 -4.64 0.66
C ALA A 130 -10.86 -5.49 -0.61
N THR A 131 -10.97 -4.86 -1.78
CA THR A 131 -10.83 -5.54 -3.07
C THR A 131 -9.41 -6.08 -3.26
N ALA A 132 -8.38 -5.29 -2.92
CA ALA A 132 -6.99 -5.73 -3.03
C ALA A 132 -6.71 -6.99 -2.18
N LEU A 133 -7.27 -7.06 -0.97
CA LEU A 133 -7.12 -8.23 -0.11
C LEU A 133 -7.87 -9.44 -0.65
N ALA A 134 -9.13 -9.25 -1.07
CA ALA A 134 -9.98 -10.31 -1.60
C ALA A 134 -9.39 -10.97 -2.86
N LEU A 135 -8.70 -10.20 -3.71
CA LEU A 135 -8.00 -10.71 -4.88
C LEU A 135 -6.64 -11.36 -4.53
N ALA A 136 -5.94 -10.82 -3.52
CA ALA A 136 -4.62 -11.31 -3.13
C ALA A 136 -4.65 -12.68 -2.44
N GLU A 137 -5.66 -12.97 -1.62
CA GLU A 137 -5.78 -14.25 -0.91
C GLU A 137 -5.81 -15.49 -1.83
N PRO A 138 -6.72 -15.60 -2.82
CA PRO A 138 -6.75 -16.77 -3.71
C PRO A 138 -5.47 -16.88 -4.55
N LEU A 139 -4.86 -15.75 -4.92
CA LEU A 139 -3.60 -15.75 -5.65
C LEU A 139 -2.44 -16.27 -4.78
N LEU A 140 -2.42 -15.95 -3.49
CA LEU A 140 -1.40 -16.49 -2.56
C LEU A 140 -1.62 -17.96 -2.22
N GLN A 141 -2.85 -18.48 -2.31
CA GLN A 141 -3.12 -19.91 -2.15
C GLN A 141 -2.56 -20.73 -3.32
N SER A 142 -2.65 -20.19 -4.54
CA SER A 142 -2.14 -20.84 -5.76
C SER A 142 -0.64 -20.55 -6.00
N HIS A 143 -0.16 -19.37 -5.62
CA HIS A 143 1.20 -18.89 -5.84
C HIS A 143 1.80 -18.29 -4.55
N PRO A 144 2.16 -19.12 -3.56
CA PRO A 144 2.60 -18.65 -2.23
C PRO A 144 3.96 -17.94 -2.22
N ASP A 145 4.74 -18.05 -3.29
CA ASP A 145 6.06 -17.45 -3.46
C ASP A 145 6.01 -15.97 -3.88
N GLN A 146 4.83 -15.43 -4.18
CA GLN A 146 4.63 -14.06 -4.63
C GLN A 146 4.78 -13.03 -3.49
N ALA A 147 6.04 -12.73 -3.14
CA ALA A 147 6.38 -11.82 -2.04
C ALA A 147 5.73 -10.43 -2.17
N TYR A 148 5.57 -9.91 -3.40
CA TYR A 148 4.88 -8.63 -3.63
C TYR A 148 3.40 -8.69 -3.22
N ILE A 149 2.67 -9.71 -3.67
CA ILE A 149 1.25 -9.90 -3.35
C ILE A 149 1.08 -10.08 -1.85
N ARG A 150 1.97 -10.84 -1.20
CA ARG A 150 1.97 -11.02 0.26
C ARG A 150 2.11 -9.71 1.01
N ARG A 151 2.99 -8.80 0.56
CA ARG A 151 3.10 -7.45 1.14
C ARG A 151 1.82 -6.64 0.96
N VAL A 152 1.17 -6.72 -0.20
CA VAL A 152 -0.11 -6.03 -0.47
C VAL A 152 -1.20 -6.58 0.45
N ALA A 153 -1.31 -7.90 0.59
CA ALA A 153 -2.26 -8.54 1.48
C ALA A 153 -2.09 -8.07 2.93
N VAL A 154 -0.87 -8.10 3.48
CA VAL A 154 -0.64 -7.66 4.87
C VAL A 154 -0.98 -6.17 5.05
N VAL A 155 -0.56 -5.29 4.15
CA VAL A 155 -0.87 -3.85 4.29
C VAL A 155 -2.36 -3.57 4.15
N SER A 156 -3.05 -4.29 3.26
CA SER A 156 -4.50 -4.17 3.09
C SER A 156 -5.24 -4.68 4.33
N ALA A 157 -4.82 -5.81 4.89
CA ALA A 157 -5.36 -6.35 6.14
C ALA A 157 -5.12 -5.40 7.33
N CYS A 158 -3.94 -4.77 7.42
CA CYS A 158 -3.69 -3.70 8.41
C CYS A 158 -4.67 -2.53 8.25
N ALA A 159 -4.99 -2.12 7.02
CA ALA A 159 -5.93 -1.03 6.75
C ALA A 159 -7.36 -1.37 7.17
N LEU A 160 -7.74 -2.65 7.08
CA LEU A 160 -9.07 -3.16 7.42
C LEU A 160 -9.19 -3.60 8.89
N GLY A 161 -8.09 -3.66 9.64
CA GLY A 161 -8.07 -4.16 11.01
C GLY A 161 -8.19 -5.69 11.14
N ASP A 162 -7.88 -6.44 10.08
CA ASP A 162 -7.93 -7.90 10.07
C ASP A 162 -6.63 -8.50 10.63
N THR A 163 -6.54 -8.52 11.97
CA THR A 163 -5.38 -9.02 12.71
C THR A 163 -5.02 -10.48 12.36
N PRO A 164 -5.97 -11.44 12.28
CA PRO A 164 -5.65 -12.82 11.90
C PRO A 164 -4.92 -12.92 10.55
N THR A 165 -5.39 -12.19 9.54
CA THR A 165 -4.79 -12.19 8.20
C THR A 165 -3.41 -11.52 8.20
N VAL A 166 -3.25 -10.44 8.97
CA VAL A 166 -1.95 -9.78 9.19
C VAL A 166 -0.95 -10.77 9.78
N GLU A 167 -1.28 -11.44 10.89
CA GLU A 167 -0.38 -12.39 11.55
C GLU A 167 0.03 -13.53 10.64
N ARG A 168 -0.94 -14.15 9.95
CA ARG A 168 -0.72 -15.25 9.01
C ARG A 168 0.27 -14.88 7.92
N HIS A 169 0.01 -13.82 7.17
CA HIS A 169 0.85 -13.47 6.03
C HIS A 169 2.15 -12.76 6.44
N ASN A 170 2.16 -12.03 7.55
CA ASN A 170 3.37 -11.39 8.06
C ASN A 170 4.39 -12.44 8.52
N ALA A 171 3.96 -13.55 9.13
CA ALA A 171 4.86 -14.61 9.56
C ALA A 171 5.74 -15.14 8.41
N GLU A 172 5.15 -15.27 7.22
CA GLU A 172 5.78 -15.79 6.00
C GLU A 172 6.62 -14.75 5.23
N LEU A 173 6.60 -13.47 5.61
CA LEU A 173 7.43 -12.44 4.97
C LEU A 173 8.91 -12.57 5.36
N SER A 174 9.78 -12.24 4.40
CA SER A 174 11.21 -12.07 4.64
C SER A 174 11.48 -10.94 5.65
N ARG A 175 12.61 -10.98 6.38
CA ARG A 175 12.98 -9.90 7.33
C ARG A 175 13.02 -8.50 6.67
N PRO A 176 13.57 -8.32 5.45
CA PRO A 176 13.51 -7.04 4.76
C PRO A 176 12.07 -6.56 4.52
N ASP A 177 11.19 -7.46 4.08
CA ASP A 177 9.80 -7.12 3.77
C ASP A 177 8.98 -6.78 5.01
N LYS A 178 9.18 -7.52 6.12
CA LYS A 178 8.57 -7.23 7.42
C LYS A 178 8.82 -5.78 7.83
N ARG A 179 10.04 -5.26 7.66
CA ARG A 179 10.36 -3.85 7.99
C ARG A 179 9.65 -2.84 7.09
N ILE A 180 9.43 -3.19 5.81
CA ILE A 180 8.73 -2.31 4.87
C ILE A 180 7.24 -2.28 5.23
N VAL A 181 6.64 -3.45 5.40
CA VAL A 181 5.21 -3.60 5.74
C VAL A 181 4.91 -2.97 7.09
N ARG A 182 5.76 -3.18 8.11
CA ARG A 182 5.60 -2.56 9.43
C ARG A 182 5.44 -1.05 9.35
N ARG A 183 6.36 -0.36 8.66
CA ARG A 183 6.28 1.10 8.44
C ARG A 183 5.04 1.54 7.65
N ARG A 184 4.47 0.66 6.80
CA ARG A 184 3.23 0.96 6.07
C ARG A 184 2.01 0.84 6.99
N CYS A 185 1.92 -0.25 7.75
CA CYS A 185 0.84 -0.48 8.71
C CYS A 185 0.83 0.58 9.83
N GLU A 186 2.01 0.97 10.36
CA GLU A 186 2.13 2.04 11.36
C GLU A 186 1.51 3.36 10.85
N ARG A 187 1.69 3.70 9.57
CA ARG A 187 1.08 4.90 8.95
C ARG A 187 -0.45 4.81 8.80
N LEU A 188 -1.00 3.60 8.85
CA LEU A 188 -2.43 3.33 8.86
C LEU A 188 -2.99 3.21 10.28
N GLY A 189 -2.18 3.40 11.31
CA GLY A 189 -2.58 3.28 12.72
C GLY A 189 -2.56 1.86 13.27
N PHE A 190 -2.05 0.88 12.51
CA PHE A 190 -1.94 -0.51 12.96
C PHE A 190 -0.57 -0.76 13.60
N SER A 191 -0.56 -1.30 14.82
CA SER A 191 0.65 -1.70 15.55
C SER A 191 0.76 -3.22 15.63
N PHE A 192 1.95 -3.75 15.34
CA PHE A 192 2.31 -5.17 15.48
C PHE A 192 2.71 -5.53 16.90
#